data_AF-A0A8R1WMV7-F1
#
_entry.id   AF-A0A8R1WMV7-F1
#
_cell.length_a   1.000
_cell.length_b   1.000
_cell.length_c   1.000
_cell.angle_alpha   90.00
_cell.angle_beta   90.00
_cell.angle_gamma   90.00
#
_symmetry.space_group_name_H-M   'P 1'
#
loop_
_entity.id
_entity.type
_entity.pdbx_description
1 polymer ?
#
loop_
_entity_poly.entity_id
_entity_poly.type
_entity_poly.pdbx_seq_one_letter_code
_entity_poly.pdbx_strand_id
1 'polypeptide(L)'
;MLFVVLLSFYFNLCIAKASLNDVLFTGEYEFFDLTHPFDNNTVYWPDAEKFIFSKKIEGFTLDDKSWYASYDFTAGEHGGTHIDAPYHFSSTGKRVGEITLDRLIVPLIVVDVSSIVNGDPSFVLYKHHLDHLLNDNLGKHCVIIFKFGWSKYFNETKQYLGLTEAQDTLNFPGLSEEIAEWIKSSYKNVVGVGVDVASVDPGSSTDFPAHKILLHEGLYIIENVNINSNIPDYGCTALALPMKIAMGTGAPLRLVAICPK
;
A
#
# COMPACT_ATOMS: atom_id res chain seq x y z
N MET A 1 61.15 43.89 -7.93
CA MET A 1 60.87 42.44 -7.90
C MET A 1 60.02 42.18 -6.65
N LEU A 2 58.69 42.23 -6.78
CA LEU A 2 57.76 42.07 -5.66
C LEU A 2 56.94 40.81 -5.93
N PHE A 3 57.19 39.75 -5.18
CA PHE A 3 56.47 38.48 -5.29
C PHE A 3 55.12 38.62 -4.59
N VAL A 4 54.02 38.61 -5.35
CA VAL A 4 52.67 38.46 -4.83
C VAL A 4 52.43 36.96 -4.64
N VAL A 5 52.42 36.51 -3.39
CA VAL A 5 52.01 35.14 -3.04
C VAL A 5 50.49 35.11 -2.97
N LEU A 6 49.86 34.59 -4.02
CA LEU A 6 48.44 34.21 -4.01
C LEU A 6 48.30 32.93 -3.18
N LEU A 7 47.89 33.07 -1.91
CA LEU A 7 47.37 31.94 -1.14
C LEU A 7 45.95 31.63 -1.65
N SER A 8 45.84 30.58 -2.45
CA SER A 8 44.55 29.94 -2.76
C SER A 8 44.13 29.08 -1.56
N PHE A 9 43.22 29.61 -0.74
CA PHE A 9 42.50 28.80 0.25
C PHE A 9 41.49 27.91 -0.48
N TYR A 10 41.87 26.65 -0.73
CA TYR A 10 40.92 25.60 -1.08
C TYR A 10 40.08 25.28 0.18
N PHE A 11 38.90 25.87 0.28
CA PHE A 11 37.87 25.40 1.20
C PHE A 11 37.38 24.04 0.73
N ASN A 12 37.98 22.96 1.23
CA ASN A 12 37.37 21.64 1.19
C ASN A 12 36.19 21.65 2.15
N LEU A 13 35.01 22.04 1.64
CA LEU A 13 33.75 21.80 2.34
C LEU A 13 33.50 20.28 2.29
N CYS A 14 34.03 19.55 3.26
CA CYS A 14 33.54 18.21 3.57
C CYS A 14 32.11 18.36 4.11
N ILE A 15 31.13 18.42 3.21
CA ILE A 15 29.74 18.25 3.60
C ILE A 15 29.62 16.79 4.04
N ALA A 16 29.65 16.56 5.35
CA ALA A 16 29.30 15.28 5.92
C ALA A 16 27.89 14.94 5.40
N LYS A 17 27.73 13.77 4.75
CA LYS A 17 26.40 13.31 4.34
C LYS A 17 25.54 13.19 5.61
N ALA A 18 24.43 13.92 5.67
CA ALA A 18 23.47 13.78 6.74
C ALA A 18 23.06 12.30 6.85
N SER A 19 23.03 11.76 8.07
CA SER A 19 22.49 10.43 8.29
C SER A 19 20.97 10.45 8.05
N LEU A 20 20.38 9.28 7.83
CA LEU A 20 18.92 9.18 7.70
C LEU A 20 18.22 9.71 8.96
N ASN A 21 18.82 9.52 10.15
CA ASN A 21 18.29 10.04 11.41
C ASN A 21 18.30 11.58 11.44
N ASP A 22 19.36 12.20 10.90
CA ASP A 22 19.50 13.65 10.81
C ASP A 22 18.50 14.28 9.84
N VAL A 23 17.83 13.47 9.00
CA VAL A 23 16.80 13.91 8.05
C VAL A 23 15.41 13.63 8.61
N LEU A 24 15.14 12.38 9.01
CA LEU A 24 13.79 11.93 9.40
C LEU A 24 13.30 12.51 10.73
N PHE A 25 14.18 12.72 11.71
CA PHE A 25 13.80 13.13 13.06
C PHE A 25 14.02 14.63 13.32
N THR A 26 14.12 15.42 12.25
CA THR A 26 14.18 16.89 12.30
C THR A 26 12.87 17.54 12.76
N GLY A 27 11.75 16.82 12.60
CA GLY A 27 10.41 17.37 12.76
C GLY A 27 9.79 17.90 11.46
N GLU A 28 10.54 17.89 10.35
CA GLU A 28 10.09 18.34 9.00
C GLU A 28 9.33 17.26 8.22
N TYR A 29 9.24 16.04 8.77
CA TYR A 29 8.50 14.92 8.18
C TYR A 29 7.34 14.51 9.07
N GLU A 30 6.27 14.03 8.45
CA GLU A 30 5.09 13.44 9.07
C GLU A 30 4.96 11.97 8.67
N PHE A 31 4.47 11.15 9.61
CA PHE A 31 4.25 9.72 9.44
C PHE A 31 2.76 9.45 9.40
N PHE A 32 2.25 9.10 8.23
CA PHE A 32 0.85 8.75 8.02
C PHE A 32 0.70 7.23 8.10
N ASP A 33 -0.18 6.78 9.00
CA ASP A 33 -0.56 5.38 9.06
C ASP A 33 -1.73 5.12 8.10
N LEU A 34 -1.44 4.42 7.01
CA LEU A 34 -2.38 4.16 5.93
C LEU A 34 -3.02 2.77 6.05
N THR A 35 -3.16 2.27 7.28
CA THR A 35 -3.63 0.93 7.60
C THR A 35 -4.95 0.98 8.36
N HIS A 36 -5.92 0.14 7.99
CA HIS A 36 -7.10 -0.09 8.83
C HIS A 36 -6.76 -1.03 9.99
N PRO A 37 -7.36 -0.86 11.19
CA PRO A 37 -7.21 -1.82 12.28
C PRO A 37 -7.56 -3.25 11.83
N PHE A 38 -6.76 -4.22 12.28
CA PHE A 38 -6.98 -5.64 12.01
C PHE A 38 -7.73 -6.26 13.20
N ASP A 39 -9.03 -6.50 13.01
CA ASP A 39 -10.00 -6.89 14.05
C ASP A 39 -11.24 -7.59 13.44
N ASN A 40 -12.28 -7.82 14.25
CA ASN A 40 -13.50 -8.50 13.81
C ASN A 40 -14.32 -7.75 12.74
N ASN A 41 -14.05 -6.46 12.51
CA ASN A 41 -14.67 -5.65 11.45
C ASN A 41 -13.81 -5.60 10.18
N THR A 42 -12.64 -6.25 10.19
CA THR A 42 -11.77 -6.33 9.01
C THR A 42 -12.54 -6.89 7.82
N VAL A 43 -12.45 -6.16 6.71
CA VAL A 43 -13.04 -6.58 5.44
C VAL A 43 -12.22 -7.71 4.84
N TYR A 44 -12.92 -8.76 4.42
CA TYR A 44 -12.40 -9.90 3.67
C TYR A 44 -13.26 -10.12 2.44
N TRP A 45 -12.74 -10.87 1.47
CA TRP A 45 -13.57 -11.46 0.43
C TRP A 45 -14.68 -12.31 1.04
N PRO A 46 -15.91 -12.36 0.47
CA PRO A 46 -17.05 -13.04 1.11
C PRO A 46 -16.80 -14.49 1.55
N ASP A 47 -16.00 -15.24 0.80
CA ASP A 47 -15.70 -16.67 1.06
C ASP A 47 -14.41 -16.91 1.87
N ALA A 48 -13.68 -15.84 2.24
CA ALA A 48 -12.43 -15.97 2.97
C ALA A 48 -12.64 -16.14 4.48
N GLU A 49 -11.69 -16.85 5.12
CA GLU A 49 -11.65 -16.98 6.57
C GLU A 49 -11.46 -15.60 7.22
N LYS A 50 -12.41 -15.22 8.06
CA LYS A 50 -12.40 -13.92 8.75
C LYS A 50 -11.37 -13.92 9.88
N PHE A 51 -11.12 -12.73 10.41
CA PHE A 51 -10.33 -12.59 11.62
C PHE A 51 -11.05 -13.22 12.81
N ILE A 52 -10.41 -14.24 13.41
CA ILE A 52 -10.86 -14.90 14.62
C ILE A 52 -9.84 -14.61 15.71
N PHE A 53 -10.26 -13.85 16.73
CA PHE A 53 -9.44 -13.52 17.89
C PHE A 53 -9.81 -14.39 19.09
N SER A 54 -8.84 -15.13 19.62
CA SER A 54 -9.05 -16.08 20.72
C SER A 54 -8.25 -15.66 21.95
N LYS A 55 -8.93 -15.20 23.00
CA LYS A 55 -8.28 -14.93 24.28
C LYS A 55 -7.79 -16.23 24.93
N LYS A 56 -6.49 -16.34 25.25
CA LYS A 56 -5.91 -17.54 25.88
C LYS A 56 -5.64 -17.33 27.36
N ILE A 57 -4.64 -16.52 27.68
CA ILE A 57 -4.25 -16.21 29.05
C ILE A 57 -4.29 -14.71 29.21
N GLU A 58 -4.87 -14.24 30.31
CA GLU A 58 -4.95 -12.82 30.67
C GLU A 58 -5.10 -12.74 32.19
N GLY A 59 -4.03 -12.38 32.89
CA GLY A 59 -4.08 -12.28 34.34
C GLY A 59 -2.72 -12.26 35.02
N PHE A 60 -2.76 -12.21 36.34
CA PHE A 60 -1.57 -12.37 37.17
C PHE A 60 -1.17 -13.85 37.26
N THR A 61 0.10 -14.15 37.02
CA THR A 61 0.68 -15.47 37.25
C THR A 61 0.62 -15.83 38.74
N LEU A 62 0.49 -17.12 39.06
CA LEU A 62 0.45 -17.57 40.45
C LEU A 62 1.83 -17.56 41.12
N ASP A 63 2.88 -17.83 40.34
CA ASP A 63 4.23 -18.08 40.86
C ASP A 63 4.95 -16.79 41.27
N ASP A 64 4.93 -15.76 40.41
CA ASP A 64 5.65 -14.50 40.65
C ASP A 64 4.76 -13.25 40.68
N LYS A 65 3.42 -13.43 40.53
CA LYS A 65 2.44 -12.34 40.47
C LYS A 65 2.74 -11.31 39.37
N SER A 66 3.43 -11.69 38.30
CA SER A 66 3.59 -10.86 37.11
C SER A 66 2.30 -10.85 36.28
N TRP A 67 2.02 -9.75 35.58
CA TRP A 67 0.90 -9.70 34.63
C TRP A 67 1.33 -10.34 33.31
N TYR A 68 0.55 -11.30 32.83
CA TYR A 68 0.78 -11.96 31.54
C TYR A 68 -0.51 -12.01 30.74
N ALA A 69 -0.44 -11.58 29.49
CA ALA A 69 -1.52 -11.71 28.52
C ALA A 69 -0.97 -12.28 27.20
N SER A 70 -1.66 -13.27 26.66
CA SER A 70 -1.36 -13.89 25.37
C SER A 70 -2.66 -14.33 24.73
N TYR A 71 -2.82 -14.02 23.45
CA TYR A 71 -3.99 -14.38 22.66
C TYR A 71 -3.54 -14.99 21.35
N ASP A 72 -4.40 -15.80 20.75
CA ASP A 72 -4.20 -16.36 19.42
C ASP A 72 -5.08 -15.62 18.41
N PHE A 73 -4.69 -15.64 17.14
CA PHE A 73 -5.59 -15.27 16.05
C PHE A 73 -5.43 -16.19 14.85
N THR A 74 -6.50 -16.28 14.06
CA THR A 74 -6.53 -16.93 12.73
C THR A 74 -7.16 -15.95 11.75
N ALA A 75 -6.67 -15.92 10.52
CA ALA A 75 -7.18 -15.05 9.46
C ALA A 75 -6.75 -15.57 8.08
N GLY A 76 -7.52 -15.25 7.05
CA GLY A 76 -7.05 -15.32 5.66
C GLY A 76 -5.91 -14.32 5.39
N GLU A 77 -5.06 -14.63 4.41
CA GLU A 77 -3.92 -13.78 4.02
C GLU A 77 -4.35 -12.43 3.41
N HIS A 78 -5.50 -12.42 2.73
CA HIS A 78 -6.03 -11.31 1.95
C HIS A 78 -7.17 -10.61 2.69
N GLY A 79 -6.82 -9.97 3.82
CA GLY A 79 -7.77 -9.33 4.72
C GLY A 79 -7.32 -7.96 5.18
N GLY A 80 -8.24 -7.01 5.25
CA GLY A 80 -7.95 -5.63 5.62
C GLY A 80 -6.93 -4.99 4.68
N THR A 81 -6.14 -4.05 5.19
CA THR A 81 -4.99 -3.52 4.44
C THR A 81 -3.95 -4.62 4.30
N HIS A 82 -3.75 -5.13 3.08
CA HIS A 82 -2.91 -6.30 2.82
C HIS A 82 -2.14 -6.16 1.49
N ILE A 83 -1.17 -7.05 1.30
CA ILE A 83 -0.37 -7.15 0.08
C ILE A 83 -0.73 -8.43 -0.63
N ASP A 84 -0.84 -8.37 -1.95
CA ASP A 84 -0.82 -9.55 -2.80
C ASP A 84 0.56 -9.67 -3.40
N ALA A 85 1.20 -10.81 -3.17
CA ALA A 85 2.44 -11.13 -3.82
C ALA A 85 2.18 -11.61 -5.26
N PRO A 86 3.15 -11.48 -6.18
CA PRO A 86 3.04 -12.00 -7.54
C PRO A 86 2.52 -13.44 -7.63
N TYR A 87 2.91 -14.30 -6.67
CA TYR A 87 2.48 -15.70 -6.62
C TYR A 87 0.94 -15.88 -6.53
N HIS A 88 0.21 -14.89 -6.04
CA HIS A 88 -1.25 -14.94 -5.90
C HIS A 88 -1.96 -15.22 -7.25
N PHE A 89 -1.46 -14.65 -8.36
CA PHE A 89 -1.97 -14.91 -9.71
C PHE A 89 -0.92 -15.44 -10.70
N SER A 90 0.37 -15.51 -10.34
CA SER A 90 1.45 -16.02 -11.18
C SER A 90 2.13 -17.24 -10.55
N SER A 91 2.00 -18.44 -11.14
CA SER A 91 2.57 -19.68 -10.56
C SER A 91 4.10 -19.69 -10.41
N THR A 92 4.79 -18.78 -11.11
CA THR A 92 6.24 -18.57 -11.03
C THR A 92 6.62 -17.27 -10.31
N GLY A 93 5.62 -16.52 -9.84
CA GLY A 93 5.79 -15.26 -9.12
C GLY A 93 6.44 -15.46 -7.75
N LYS A 94 7.03 -14.38 -7.23
CA LYS A 94 7.53 -14.33 -5.85
C LYS A 94 6.38 -14.43 -4.86
N ARG A 95 6.60 -15.17 -3.78
CA ARG A 95 5.74 -15.22 -2.59
C ARG A 95 5.98 -14.02 -1.69
N VAL A 96 5.07 -13.74 -0.77
CA VAL A 96 5.14 -12.53 0.08
C VAL A 96 6.43 -12.49 0.90
N GLY A 97 6.87 -13.63 1.45
CA GLY A 97 8.11 -13.74 2.21
C GLY A 97 9.41 -13.53 1.41
N GLU A 98 9.32 -13.52 0.07
CA GLU A 98 10.44 -13.37 -0.86
C GLU A 98 10.57 -11.95 -1.43
N ILE A 99 9.59 -11.07 -1.15
CA ILE A 99 9.66 -9.66 -1.56
C ILE A 99 10.73 -8.95 -0.71
N THR A 100 11.67 -8.31 -1.39
CA THR A 100 12.83 -7.67 -0.76
C THR A 100 12.51 -6.26 -0.27
N LEU A 101 13.21 -5.80 0.78
CA LEU A 101 12.95 -4.49 1.39
C LEU A 101 13.15 -3.31 0.44
N ASP A 102 14.02 -3.42 -0.57
CA ASP A 102 14.22 -2.39 -1.61
C ASP A 102 13.01 -2.24 -2.56
N ARG A 103 12.03 -3.15 -2.48
CA ARG A 103 10.73 -3.03 -3.13
C ARG A 103 9.61 -2.60 -2.18
N LEU A 104 9.79 -2.83 -0.87
CA LEU A 104 8.79 -2.51 0.15
C LEU A 104 9.00 -1.12 0.79
N ILE A 105 10.22 -0.57 0.68
CA ILE A 105 10.58 0.77 1.16
C ILE A 105 11.00 1.60 -0.06
N VAL A 106 10.03 2.30 -0.63
CA VAL A 106 10.17 2.98 -1.93
C VAL A 106 9.42 4.31 -1.94
N PRO A 107 9.78 5.26 -2.82
CA PRO A 107 8.93 6.41 -3.15
C PRO A 107 7.45 6.02 -3.33
N LEU A 108 6.58 6.81 -2.70
CA LEU A 108 5.13 6.71 -2.82
C LEU A 108 4.63 7.80 -3.77
N ILE A 109 3.76 7.39 -4.69
CA ILE A 109 2.98 8.30 -5.54
C ILE A 109 1.52 8.06 -5.21
N VAL A 110 0.79 9.13 -4.97
CA VAL A 110 -0.66 9.08 -4.76
C VAL A 110 -1.33 9.72 -5.95
N VAL A 111 -2.27 8.99 -6.55
CA VAL A 111 -3.10 9.47 -7.64
C VAL A 111 -4.52 9.59 -7.10
N ASP A 112 -4.89 10.81 -6.68
CA ASP A 112 -6.23 11.09 -6.18
C ASP A 112 -7.22 11.23 -7.34
N VAL A 113 -8.10 10.24 -7.47
CA VAL A 113 -9.19 10.21 -8.45
C VAL A 113 -10.55 10.34 -7.77
N SER A 114 -10.60 10.60 -6.46
CA SER A 114 -11.84 10.62 -5.69
C SER A 114 -12.85 11.66 -6.20
N SER A 115 -12.38 12.79 -6.73
CA SER A 115 -13.24 13.81 -7.31
C SER A 115 -13.91 13.38 -8.62
N ILE A 116 -13.23 12.57 -9.44
CA ILE A 116 -13.79 12.05 -10.70
C ILE A 116 -14.65 10.81 -10.47
N VAL A 117 -14.34 10.01 -9.44
CA VAL A 117 -15.18 8.89 -8.98
C VAL A 117 -16.51 9.42 -8.45
N ASN A 118 -16.49 10.54 -7.71
CA ASN A 118 -17.68 11.20 -7.18
C ASN A 118 -18.64 10.26 -6.42
N GLY A 119 -18.09 9.23 -5.76
CA GLY A 119 -18.85 8.23 -5.03
C GLY A 119 -19.62 7.21 -5.89
N ASP A 120 -19.36 7.13 -7.20
CA ASP A 120 -19.94 6.10 -8.06
C ASP A 120 -19.28 4.73 -7.82
N PRO A 121 -19.99 3.73 -7.25
CA PRO A 121 -19.46 2.40 -7.00
C PRO A 121 -19.13 1.62 -8.28
N SER A 122 -19.68 2.01 -9.42
CA SER A 122 -19.44 1.32 -10.71
C SER A 122 -18.38 2.02 -11.55
N PHE A 123 -17.69 3.03 -11.00
CA PHE A 123 -16.64 3.75 -11.70
C PHE A 123 -15.46 2.84 -12.03
N VAL A 124 -15.00 2.90 -13.27
CA VAL A 124 -13.79 2.21 -13.73
C VAL A 124 -12.78 3.24 -14.19
N LEU A 125 -11.57 3.19 -13.62
CA LEU A 125 -10.49 4.09 -13.99
C LEU A 125 -9.85 3.63 -15.31
N TYR A 126 -9.92 4.48 -16.33
CA TYR A 126 -9.28 4.29 -17.64
C TYR A 126 -8.14 5.30 -17.83
N LYS A 127 -7.24 5.02 -18.78
CA LYS A 127 -6.02 5.83 -18.98
C LYS A 127 -6.33 7.29 -19.32
N HIS A 128 -7.38 7.55 -20.09
CA HIS A 128 -7.77 8.91 -20.47
C HIS A 128 -8.14 9.81 -19.26
N HIS A 129 -8.48 9.22 -18.11
CA HIS A 129 -8.68 9.98 -16.86
C HIS A 129 -7.36 10.51 -16.27
N LEU A 130 -6.21 9.97 -16.69
CA LEU A 130 -4.89 10.25 -16.12
C LEU A 130 -3.98 11.11 -17.01
N ASP A 131 -4.46 11.58 -18.17
CA ASP A 131 -3.65 12.32 -19.15
C ASP A 131 -2.98 13.61 -18.60
N HIS A 132 -3.36 14.04 -17.40
CA HIS A 132 -2.79 15.20 -16.70
C HIS A 132 -2.14 14.87 -15.34
N LEU A 133 -2.22 13.62 -14.88
CA LEU A 133 -1.95 13.28 -13.48
C LEU A 133 -0.57 12.67 -13.23
N LEU A 134 0.07 12.09 -14.25
CA LEU A 134 1.36 11.42 -14.09
C LEU A 134 2.40 12.00 -15.05
N ASN A 135 3.52 12.44 -14.47
CA ASN A 135 4.67 12.93 -15.21
C ASN A 135 5.63 11.75 -15.46
N ASP A 136 6.17 11.63 -16.67
CA ASP A 136 6.88 10.43 -17.17
C ASP A 136 8.21 10.09 -16.49
N ASN A 137 8.61 10.77 -15.42
CA ASN A 137 9.96 10.66 -14.87
C ASN A 137 9.99 10.16 -13.42
N LEU A 138 9.52 8.92 -13.25
CA LEU A 138 9.66 8.19 -11.99
C LEU A 138 11.07 7.54 -11.96
N GLY A 139 12.11 8.33 -11.69
CA GLY A 139 13.51 7.88 -11.81
C GLY A 139 13.98 6.80 -10.80
N LYS A 140 13.13 6.34 -9.88
CA LYS A 140 13.43 5.34 -8.83
C LYS A 140 12.30 4.32 -8.71
N HIS A 141 12.58 3.14 -8.14
CA HIS A 141 11.50 2.20 -7.82
C HIS A 141 10.41 2.90 -6.99
N CYS A 142 9.14 2.70 -7.31
CA CYS A 142 8.05 3.36 -6.61
C CYS A 142 6.80 2.47 -6.50
N VAL A 143 5.93 2.83 -5.56
CA VAL A 143 4.57 2.29 -5.47
C VAL A 143 3.58 3.41 -5.81
N ILE A 144 2.55 3.07 -6.59
CA ILE A 144 1.47 4.00 -6.93
C ILE A 144 0.22 3.58 -6.16
N ILE A 145 -0.38 4.48 -5.40
CA ILE A 145 -1.67 4.28 -4.75
C ILE A 145 -2.72 5.13 -5.46
N PHE A 146 -3.75 4.48 -6.00
CA PHE A 146 -4.93 5.14 -6.56
C PHE A 146 -5.96 5.33 -5.45
N LYS A 147 -6.30 6.59 -5.16
CA LYS A 147 -7.29 6.95 -4.16
C LYS A 147 -8.62 7.23 -4.83
N PHE A 148 -9.57 6.31 -4.67
CA PHE A 148 -10.95 6.42 -5.09
C PHE A 148 -11.83 7.16 -4.06
N GLY A 149 -11.31 7.35 -2.83
CA GLY A 149 -12.06 7.97 -1.74
C GLY A 149 -13.02 6.98 -1.07
N TRP A 150 -12.70 5.69 -1.10
CA TRP A 150 -13.57 4.61 -0.63
C TRP A 150 -13.30 4.19 0.81
N SER A 151 -12.10 4.48 1.33
CA SER A 151 -11.68 4.15 2.71
C SER A 151 -12.63 4.65 3.81
N LYS A 152 -13.43 5.69 3.55
CA LYS A 152 -14.49 6.17 4.48
C LYS A 152 -15.60 5.15 4.73
N TYR A 153 -15.81 4.19 3.82
CA TYR A 153 -16.85 3.17 3.94
C TYR A 153 -16.37 1.89 4.63
N PHE A 154 -15.07 1.76 4.93
CA PHE A 154 -14.45 0.49 5.35
C PHE A 154 -15.15 -0.18 6.56
N ASN A 155 -15.60 0.62 7.53
CA ASN A 155 -16.29 0.12 8.74
C ASN A 155 -17.74 -0.33 8.49
N GLU A 156 -18.29 -0.07 7.31
CA GLU A 156 -19.64 -0.42 6.87
C GLU A 156 -19.54 -1.50 5.77
N THR A 157 -19.13 -2.72 6.12
CA THR A 157 -18.75 -3.79 5.15
C THR A 157 -19.73 -3.97 3.99
N LYS A 158 -21.05 -3.91 4.26
CA LYS A 158 -22.06 -4.02 3.20
C LYS A 158 -21.97 -2.88 2.19
N GLN A 159 -21.80 -1.65 2.67
CA GLN A 159 -21.64 -0.47 1.81
C GLN A 159 -20.28 -0.48 1.10
N TYR A 160 -19.21 -0.85 1.82
CA TYR A 160 -17.86 -0.91 1.28
C TYR A 160 -17.74 -1.91 0.12
N LEU A 161 -18.35 -3.09 0.27
CA LEU A 161 -18.36 -4.15 -0.74
C LEU A 161 -19.49 -4.01 -1.77
N GLY A 162 -20.42 -3.07 -1.59
CA GLY A 162 -21.57 -2.89 -2.47
C GLY A 162 -22.58 -4.05 -2.43
N LEU A 163 -22.65 -4.78 -1.32
CA LEU A 163 -23.54 -5.94 -1.15
C LEU A 163 -25.00 -5.49 -0.99
N THR A 164 -25.92 -6.11 -1.73
CA THR A 164 -27.36 -5.84 -1.61
C THR A 164 -28.13 -7.10 -1.19
N GLU A 165 -29.32 -6.94 -0.61
CA GLU A 165 -30.17 -8.09 -0.23
C GLU A 165 -30.65 -8.92 -1.44
N ALA A 166 -30.58 -8.36 -2.65
CA ALA A 166 -31.05 -8.97 -3.88
C ALA A 166 -29.92 -9.56 -4.75
N GLN A 167 -28.66 -9.26 -4.45
CA GLN A 167 -27.50 -9.59 -5.28
C GLN A 167 -26.24 -9.71 -4.42
N ASP A 168 -25.64 -10.90 -4.45
CA ASP A 168 -24.30 -11.19 -3.90
C ASP A 168 -23.16 -10.71 -4.84
N THR A 169 -23.46 -9.78 -5.73
CA THR A 169 -22.45 -9.18 -6.62
C THR A 169 -21.84 -7.97 -5.96
N LEU A 170 -20.51 -7.94 -5.88
CA LEU A 170 -19.76 -6.83 -5.33
C LEU A 170 -19.87 -5.59 -6.25
N ASN A 171 -19.85 -4.40 -5.66
CA ASN A 171 -19.94 -3.15 -6.41
C ASN A 171 -19.14 -2.03 -5.72
N PHE A 172 -17.92 -1.84 -6.18
CA PHE A 172 -16.99 -0.79 -5.77
C PHE A 172 -16.06 -0.48 -6.97
N PRO A 173 -15.48 0.73 -7.02
CA PRO A 173 -14.74 1.14 -8.21
C PRO A 173 -13.39 0.42 -8.31
N GLY A 174 -12.76 0.47 -9.47
CA GLY A 174 -11.47 -0.19 -9.67
C GLY A 174 -10.73 0.25 -10.93
N LEU A 175 -9.59 -0.37 -11.18
CA LEU A 175 -8.72 -0.11 -12.33
C LEU A 175 -9.21 -0.91 -13.54
N SER A 176 -9.21 -0.30 -14.72
CA SER A 176 -9.39 -1.06 -15.96
C SER A 176 -8.14 -1.88 -16.30
N GLU A 177 -8.32 -2.90 -17.14
CA GLU A 177 -7.23 -3.61 -17.83
C GLU A 177 -6.26 -2.64 -18.53
N GLU A 178 -6.78 -1.57 -19.13
CA GLU A 178 -6.01 -0.54 -19.82
C GLU A 178 -5.01 0.14 -18.88
N ILE A 179 -5.41 0.45 -17.65
CA ILE A 179 -4.52 1.03 -16.64
C ILE A 179 -3.39 0.05 -16.28
N ALA A 180 -3.71 -1.23 -16.08
CA ALA A 180 -2.71 -2.24 -15.74
C ALA A 180 -1.66 -2.42 -16.86
N GLU A 181 -2.09 -2.50 -18.13
CA GLU A 181 -1.17 -2.56 -19.28
C GLU A 181 -0.37 -1.27 -19.45
N TRP A 182 -0.99 -0.12 -19.20
CA TRP A 182 -0.30 1.16 -19.24
C TRP A 182 0.80 1.25 -18.18
N ILE A 183 0.52 0.87 -16.93
CA ILE A 183 1.52 0.87 -15.85
C ILE A 183 2.73 0.00 -16.23
N LYS A 184 2.46 -1.22 -16.68
CA LYS A 184 3.48 -2.16 -17.14
C LYS A 184 4.34 -1.61 -18.29
N SER A 185 3.71 -0.99 -19.29
CA SER A 185 4.41 -0.51 -20.49
C SER A 185 5.15 0.81 -20.27
N SER A 186 4.60 1.72 -19.47
CA SER A 186 5.13 3.07 -19.27
C SER A 186 6.09 3.20 -18.08
N TYR A 187 5.96 2.35 -17.05
CA TYR A 187 6.72 2.53 -15.80
C TYR A 187 7.46 1.27 -15.35
N LYS A 188 8.65 1.06 -15.92
CA LYS A 188 9.53 -0.08 -15.58
C LYS A 188 10.04 -0.08 -14.13
N ASN A 189 9.91 1.05 -13.45
CA ASN A 189 10.34 1.24 -12.07
C ASN A 189 9.18 1.06 -11.07
N VAL A 190 7.93 0.88 -11.50
CA VAL A 190 6.86 0.58 -10.55
C VAL A 190 7.04 -0.83 -10.01
N VAL A 191 7.08 -0.95 -8.68
CA VAL A 191 7.25 -2.23 -7.98
C VAL A 191 5.96 -2.74 -7.37
N GLY A 192 4.96 -1.87 -7.24
CA GLY A 192 3.62 -2.24 -6.81
C GLY A 192 2.57 -1.16 -7.07
N VAL A 193 1.31 -1.58 -7.01
CA VAL A 193 0.13 -0.74 -7.21
C VAL A 193 -0.81 -0.96 -6.03
N GLY A 194 -1.48 0.08 -5.56
CA GLY A 194 -2.48 -0.11 -4.52
C GLY A 194 -3.69 0.79 -4.66
N VAL A 195 -4.70 0.47 -3.88
CA VAL A 195 -6.04 1.07 -3.94
C VAL A 195 -6.66 1.16 -2.55
N ASP A 196 -7.54 2.13 -2.36
CA ASP A 196 -8.33 2.29 -1.11
C ASP A 196 -9.69 1.61 -1.15
N VAL A 197 -9.88 0.68 -2.09
CA VAL A 197 -11.04 -0.21 -2.27
C VAL A 197 -10.69 -1.66 -1.94
N ALA A 198 -11.71 -2.53 -1.96
CA ALA A 198 -11.59 -3.94 -1.61
C ALA A 198 -10.81 -4.79 -2.62
N SER A 199 -10.64 -4.30 -3.85
CA SER A 199 -9.89 -4.98 -4.90
C SER A 199 -9.31 -4.00 -5.91
N VAL A 200 -8.15 -4.26 -6.53
CA VAL A 200 -7.67 -3.41 -7.65
C VAL A 200 -8.59 -3.48 -8.87
N ASP A 201 -9.27 -4.61 -9.09
CA ASP A 201 -10.28 -4.74 -10.12
C ASP A 201 -11.63 -4.21 -9.62
N PRO A 202 -12.51 -3.68 -10.50
CA PRO A 202 -13.85 -3.25 -10.09
C PRO A 202 -14.63 -4.42 -9.47
N GLY A 203 -15.49 -4.15 -8.49
CA GLY A 203 -16.25 -5.20 -7.80
C GLY A 203 -17.13 -6.06 -8.74
N SER A 204 -17.50 -5.52 -9.90
CA SER A 204 -18.24 -6.25 -10.94
C SER A 204 -17.36 -7.22 -11.77
N SER A 205 -16.04 -7.18 -11.64
CA SER A 205 -15.13 -8.06 -12.38
C SER A 205 -15.21 -9.49 -11.84
N THR A 206 -15.18 -10.45 -12.77
CA THR A 206 -15.17 -11.89 -12.45
C THR A 206 -13.91 -12.58 -12.97
N ASP A 207 -13.11 -11.88 -13.76
CA ASP A 207 -11.92 -12.37 -14.45
C ASP A 207 -10.64 -11.64 -14.03
N PHE A 208 -10.73 -10.60 -13.19
CA PHE A 208 -9.60 -9.93 -12.52
C PHE A 208 -8.41 -9.58 -13.44
N PRO A 209 -8.63 -8.88 -14.57
CA PRO A 209 -7.57 -8.57 -15.52
C PRO A 209 -6.44 -7.73 -14.90
N ALA A 210 -6.75 -6.76 -14.03
CA ALA A 210 -5.72 -5.93 -13.41
C ALA A 210 -4.82 -6.76 -12.49
N HIS A 211 -5.39 -7.63 -11.65
CA HIS A 211 -4.62 -8.60 -10.85
C HIS A 211 -3.67 -9.41 -11.71
N LYS A 212 -4.22 -10.07 -12.74
CA LYS A 212 -3.46 -10.98 -13.61
C LYS A 212 -2.28 -10.27 -14.24
N ILE A 213 -2.50 -9.08 -14.82
CA ILE A 213 -1.46 -8.31 -15.51
C ILE A 213 -0.38 -7.85 -14.54
N LEU A 214 -0.77 -7.18 -13.45
CA LEU A 214 0.17 -6.59 -12.50
C LEU A 214 1.03 -7.66 -11.81
N LEU A 215 0.40 -8.72 -11.32
CA LEU A 215 1.09 -9.80 -10.60
C LEU A 215 1.94 -10.68 -11.54
N HIS A 216 1.52 -10.90 -12.80
CA HIS A 216 2.36 -11.58 -13.80
C HIS A 216 3.63 -10.81 -14.14
N GLU A 217 3.57 -9.47 -14.19
CA GLU A 217 4.74 -8.61 -14.38
C GLU A 217 5.64 -8.54 -13.12
N GLY A 218 5.21 -9.20 -12.04
CA GLY A 218 5.97 -9.26 -10.79
C GLY A 218 5.86 -8.01 -9.94
N LEU A 219 4.86 -7.15 -10.19
CA LEU A 219 4.46 -6.09 -9.26
C LEU A 219 3.67 -6.74 -8.11
N TYR A 220 3.71 -6.14 -6.92
CA TYR A 220 2.78 -6.50 -5.84
C TYR A 220 1.56 -5.58 -5.85
N ILE A 221 0.47 -6.02 -5.25
CA ILE A 221 -0.74 -5.22 -5.08
C ILE A 221 -0.94 -4.87 -3.60
N ILE A 222 -1.49 -3.70 -3.29
CA ILE A 222 -1.92 -3.32 -1.95
C ILE A 222 -3.39 -2.91 -1.98
N GLU A 223 -4.24 -3.58 -1.21
CA GLU A 223 -5.68 -3.30 -1.19
C GLU A 223 -6.12 -2.76 0.16
N ASN A 224 -7.31 -2.16 0.20
CA ASN A 224 -7.90 -1.57 1.40
C ASN A 224 -6.98 -0.56 2.11
N VAL A 225 -6.33 0.33 1.35
CA VAL A 225 -5.49 1.38 1.93
C VAL A 225 -6.35 2.40 2.69
N ASN A 226 -6.00 2.70 3.94
CA ASN A 226 -6.68 3.72 4.75
C ASN A 226 -6.14 5.13 4.43
N ILE A 227 -6.56 5.71 3.31
CA ILE A 227 -6.10 7.03 2.84
C ILE A 227 -7.18 8.11 3.00
N ASN A 228 -7.62 8.30 4.24
CA ASN A 228 -8.62 9.32 4.58
C ASN A 228 -8.04 10.74 4.75
N SER A 229 -6.74 10.85 5.07
CA SER A 229 -6.05 12.13 5.19
C SER A 229 -5.55 12.64 3.83
N ASN A 230 -5.45 13.96 3.69
CA ASN A 230 -4.74 14.56 2.57
C ASN A 230 -3.25 14.34 2.76
N ILE A 231 -2.69 13.40 2.01
CA ILE A 231 -1.25 13.18 1.92
C ILE A 231 -0.74 13.76 0.60
N PRO A 232 0.50 14.28 0.53
CA PRO A 232 1.07 14.79 -0.71
C PRO A 232 1.09 13.74 -1.83
N ASP A 233 0.78 14.16 -3.05
CA ASP A 233 0.82 13.29 -4.24
C ASP A 233 2.22 12.73 -4.54
N TYR A 234 3.25 13.50 -4.17
CA TYR A 234 4.66 13.21 -4.44
C TYR A 234 5.56 13.59 -3.26
N GLY A 235 6.78 13.04 -3.25
CA GLY A 235 7.79 13.34 -2.23
C GLY A 235 7.68 12.48 -0.98
N CYS A 236 6.68 11.62 -0.90
CA CYS A 236 6.51 10.64 0.16
C CYS A 236 7.34 9.37 -0.07
N THR A 237 7.62 8.63 1.00
CA THR A 237 8.18 7.27 0.97
C THR A 237 7.18 6.31 1.61
N ALA A 238 6.82 5.24 0.91
CA ALA A 238 6.04 4.14 1.45
C ALA A 238 6.93 3.13 2.17
N LEU A 239 6.45 2.67 3.33
CA LEU A 239 6.91 1.47 4.02
C LEU A 239 5.73 0.48 3.98
N ALA A 240 5.70 -0.38 2.96
CA ALA A 240 4.67 -1.39 2.79
C ALA A 240 5.16 -2.72 3.40
N LEU A 241 5.01 -2.88 4.72
CA LEU A 241 5.65 -3.98 5.45
C LEU A 241 4.64 -5.07 5.83
N PRO A 242 4.51 -6.16 5.04
CA PRO A 242 3.63 -7.27 5.36
C PRO A 242 4.19 -8.18 6.45
N MET A 243 3.31 -8.98 7.05
CA MET A 243 3.79 -10.16 7.77
C MET A 243 4.61 -11.04 6.83
N LYS A 244 5.81 -11.46 7.27
CA LYS A 244 6.73 -12.26 6.47
C LYS A 244 6.34 -13.74 6.47
N ILE A 245 5.18 -14.06 5.90
CA ILE A 245 4.71 -15.45 5.73
C ILE A 245 5.58 -16.12 4.65
N ALA A 246 6.42 -17.07 5.05
CA ALA A 246 7.46 -17.63 4.18
C ALA A 246 6.94 -18.19 2.85
N MET A 247 5.76 -18.82 2.86
CA MET A 247 5.14 -19.40 1.66
C MET A 247 3.83 -18.71 1.24
N GLY A 248 3.51 -17.54 1.81
CA GLY A 248 2.21 -16.89 1.61
C GLY A 248 2.02 -16.31 0.22
N THR A 249 0.76 -16.28 -0.23
CA THR A 249 0.34 -15.63 -1.47
C THR A 249 0.05 -14.15 -1.25
N GLY A 250 -0.30 -13.78 -0.03
CA GLY A 250 -0.38 -12.42 0.45
C GLY A 250 -0.11 -12.34 1.95
N ALA A 251 -0.32 -11.17 2.54
CA ALA A 251 -0.40 -11.03 4.00
C ALA A 251 -0.97 -9.66 4.39
N PRO A 252 -1.63 -9.56 5.56
CA PRO A 252 -1.90 -8.27 6.18
C PRO A 252 -0.61 -7.47 6.37
N LEU A 253 -0.69 -6.14 6.20
CA LEU A 253 0.48 -5.28 6.25
C LEU A 253 0.23 -3.98 7.03
N ARG A 254 1.33 -3.40 7.53
CA ARG A 254 1.34 -2.02 8.00
C ARG A 254 1.90 -1.14 6.90
N LEU A 255 1.06 -0.28 6.32
CA LEU A 255 1.44 0.72 5.34
C LEU A 255 1.66 2.04 6.06
N VAL A 256 2.87 2.57 5.94
CA VAL A 256 3.20 3.90 6.44
C VAL A 256 3.68 4.77 5.29
N ALA A 257 3.22 6.00 5.22
CA ALA A 257 3.80 7.02 4.36
C ALA A 257 4.59 8.03 5.21
N ILE A 258 5.86 8.24 4.85
CA ILE A 258 6.69 9.30 5.40
C ILE A 258 6.71 10.44 4.38
N CYS A 259 6.15 11.59 4.72
CA CYS A 259 6.00 12.72 3.81
C CYS A 259 6.61 13.99 4.40
N PRO A 260 7.12 14.91 3.58
CA PRO A 260 7.47 16.25 4.05
C PRO A 260 6.22 16.97 4.55
N LYS A 261 6.38 17.82 5.57
CA LYS A 261 5.35 18.74 6.04
C LYS A 261 5.18 19.95 5.12
#